data_AF-A0A951NE18-F1
#
_entry.id   AF-A0A951NE18-F1
#
_cell.length_a   1.000
_cell.length_b   1.000
_cell.length_c   1.000
_cell.angle_alpha   90.00
_cell.angle_beta   90.00
_cell.angle_gamma   90.00
#
_symmetry.space_group_name_H-M   'P 1'
#
loop_
_entity.id
_entity.type
_entity.pdbx_description
1 polymer ?
#
loop_
_entity_poly.entity_id
_entity_poly.type
_entity_poly.pdbx_seq_one_letter_code
_entity_poly.pdbx_strand_id
1 'polypeptide(L)' 'MSLYRDEGVVLRVQKLGEADRIITVLTRRHGRVRAVAKG' A
#
# COMPACT_ATOMS: atom_id res chain seq x y z
N MET A 1 -2.64 -15.30 9.05
CA MET A 1 -2.82 -13.92 8.54
C MET A 1 -3.98 -13.93 7.56
N SER A 2 -5.09 -13.26 7.88
CA SER A 2 -6.22 -13.16 6.95
C SER A 2 -5.95 -12.10 5.90
N LEU A 3 -6.06 -12.47 4.63
CA LEU A 3 -6.09 -11.50 3.55
C LEU A 3 -7.40 -10.71 3.65
N TYR A 4 -7.32 -9.40 3.47
CA TYR A 4 -8.49 -8.54 3.36
C TYR A 4 -8.43 -7.76 2.06
N ARG A 5 -9.61 -7.39 1.55
CA ARG A 5 -9.75 -6.56 0.37
C ARG A 5 -10.27 -5.19 0.80
N ASP A 6 -9.65 -4.15 0.26
CA ASP A 6 -10.09 -2.78 0.48
C ASP A 6 -9.83 -1.96 -0.78
N GLU A 7 -10.49 -0.81 -0.85
CA GLU A 7 -10.33 0.18 -1.91
C GLU A 7 -9.71 1.44 -1.31
N GLY A 8 -8.79 2.06 -2.05
CA GLY A 8 -8.10 3.24 -1.57
C GLY A 8 -7.31 3.96 -2.65
N VAL A 9 -6.86 5.16 -2.31
CA VAL A 9 -6.08 6.03 -3.19
C VAL A 9 -4.63 6.06 -2.70
N VAL A 10 -3.68 5.93 -3.64
CA VAL A 10 -2.26 6.03 -3.33
C VAL A 10 -1.91 7.50 -3.06
N LEU A 11 -1.42 7.77 -1.86
CA LEU A 11 -0.98 9.10 -1.46
C LEU A 11 0.52 9.32 -1.72
N ARG A 12 1.33 8.27 -1.58
CA ARG A 12 2.79 8.34 -1.75
C ARG A 12 3.33 6.99 -2.21
N VAL A 13 4.35 7.07 -3.07
CA VAL A 13 5.14 5.93 -3.51
C VAL A 13 6.62 6.20 -3.17
N GLN A 14 7.29 5.20 -2.62
CA GLN A 14 8.73 5.24 -2.34
C GLN A 14 9.38 3.96 -2.87
N LYS A 15 10.59 4.07 -3.43
CA LYS A 15 11.36 2.88 -3.84
C LYS A 15 11.79 2.11 -2.58
N LEU A 16 11.56 0.81 -2.58
CA LEU A 16 12.11 -0.12 -1.58
C LEU A 16 13.33 -0.85 -2.14
N GLY A 17 13.24 -1.24 -3.42
CA GLY A 17 14.32 -1.86 -4.18
C GLY A 17 14.21 -1.50 -5.65
N GLU A 18 14.81 -2.33 -6.50
CA GLU A 18 14.78 -2.14 -7.96
C GLU A 18 13.35 -2.32 -8.51
N ALA A 19 12.67 -3.39 -8.09
CA ALA A 19 11.29 -3.69 -8.47
C ALA A 19 10.26 -3.27 -7.40
N ASP A 20 10.64 -3.37 -6.11
CA ASP A 20 9.71 -3.20 -5.01
C ASP A 20 9.50 -1.74 -4.61
N ARG A 21 8.27 -1.43 -4.15
CA ARG A 21 7.88 -0.10 -3.69
C ARG A 21 7.15 -0.16 -2.36
N ILE A 22 7.42 0.79 -1.48
CA ILE A 22 6.52 1.08 -0.35
C ILE A 22 5.47 2.07 -0.83
N ILE A 23 4.20 1.72 -0.68
CA ILE A 23 3.06 2.57 -0.98
C ILE A 23 2.35 2.98 0.30
N THR A 24 1.93 4.25 0.35
CA THR A 24 0.99 4.75 1.37
C THR A 24 -0.36 4.94 0.72
N VAL A 25 -1.37 4.25 1.22
CA VAL A 25 -2.73 4.23 0.67
C VAL A 25 -3.68 4.76 1.73
N LEU A 26 -4.57 5.68 1.36
CA LEU A 26 -5.74 6.01 2.16
C LEU A 26 -6.90 5.12 1.71
N THR A 27 -7.31 4.20 2.58
CA THR A 27 -8.40 3.27 2.31
C THR A 27 -9.68 3.69 3.00
N ARG A 28 -10.83 3.21 2.51
CA ARG A 28 -12.14 3.56 3.08
C ARG A 28 -12.34 2.95 4.47
N ARG A 29 -11.87 1.73 4.71
CA ARG A 29 -12.20 0.96 5.93
C ARG A 29 -11.08 0.92 6.97
N HIS A 30 -9.83 1.09 6.55
CA HIS A 30 -8.65 0.95 7.43
C HIS A 30 -7.86 2.26 7.56
N GLY A 31 -8.31 3.35 6.91
CA GLY A 31 -7.65 4.63 6.95
C GLY A 31 -6.30 4.61 6.23
N ARG A 32 -5.30 5.28 6.80
CA ARG A 32 -3.98 5.38 6.17
C ARG A 32 -3.14 4.14 6.46
N VAL A 33 -2.86 3.36 5.42
CA VAL A 33 -2.08 2.12 5.49
C VAL A 33 -0.77 2.27 4.72
N ARG A 34 0.30 1.65 5.22
CA ARG A 34 1.56 1.46 4.48
C ARG A 34 1.71 0.00 4.10
N ALA A 35 2.02 -0.26 2.83
CA ALA A 35 2.18 -1.61 2.30
C ALA A 35 3.38 -1.70 1.36
N VAL A 36 3.92 -2.92 1.19
CA VAL A 36 4.93 -3.23 0.18
C VAL A 36 4.20 -3.72 -1.07
N ALA A 37 4.34 -2.98 -2.16
CA ALA A 37 3.99 -3.43 -3.49
C ALA A 37 5.21 -4.14 -4.08
N LYS A 38 5.13 -5.47 -4.14
CA LYS A 38 6.17 -6.28 -4.76
C LYS A 38 6.06 -6.18 -6.29
N GLY A 39 7.19 -5.96 -6.96
CA GLY A 39 7.29 -5.83 -8.42
C GLY A 39 7.74 -7.11 -9.09
#